data_AF-A0A3B9F8X1-F1
#
_entry.id   AF-A0A3B9F8X1-F1
#
_cell.length_a   1.000
_cell.length_b   1.000
_cell.length_c   1.000
_cell.angle_alpha   90.00
_cell.angle_beta   90.00
_cell.angle_gamma   90.00
#
_symmetry.space_group_name_H-M   'P 1'
#
loop_
_entity.id
_entity.type
_entity.pdbx_description
1 polymer ?
#
loop_
_entity_poly.entity_id
_entity_poly.type
_entity_poly.pdbx_seq_one_letter_code
_entity_poly.pdbx_strand_id
1 'polypeptide(L)'
;PKTMTSYQLRQRLELLISASQFRARNAGILESIEVDSTFLQFMAQINKQKQAIEIRAVAAQNTYTAGPLKVKLIAMYHGKLIFST
;
A
#
# COMPACT_ATOMS: atom_id res chain seq x y z
N PRO A 1 -2.88 -8.90 10.81
CA PRO A 1 -2.99 -7.59 11.51
C PRO A 1 -3.35 -7.70 12.99
N LYS A 2 -4.27 -8.61 13.36
CA LYS A 2 -4.83 -8.73 14.72
C LYS A 2 -3.82 -8.86 15.87
N THR A 3 -2.59 -9.31 15.58
CA THR A 3 -1.51 -9.52 16.56
C THR A 3 -0.39 -8.47 16.48
N MET A 4 -0.49 -7.50 15.55
CA MET A 4 0.55 -6.50 15.35
C MET A 4 0.23 -5.20 16.08
N THR A 5 1.24 -4.59 16.70
CA THR A 5 1.12 -3.22 17.21
C THR A 5 1.05 -2.23 16.05
N SER A 6 0.58 -1.01 16.32
CA SER A 6 0.58 0.07 15.32
C SER A 6 1.97 0.34 14.74
N TYR A 7 3.02 0.17 15.53
CA TYR A 7 4.41 0.29 15.08
C TYR A 7 4.79 -0.83 14.10
N GLN A 8 4.52 -2.09 14.46
CA GLN A 8 4.78 -3.24 13.59
C GLN A 8 3.97 -3.17 12.28
N LEU A 9 2.73 -2.70 12.35
CA LEU A 9 1.89 -2.48 11.17
C LEU A 9 2.50 -1.43 10.25
N ARG A 10 2.94 -0.29 10.81
CA ARG A 10 3.62 0.75 10.06
C ARG A 10 4.87 0.23 9.35
N GLN A 11 5.75 -0.49 10.08
CA GLN A 11 6.95 -1.09 9.49
C GLN A 11 6.63 -2.04 8.32
N ARG A 12 5.57 -2.85 8.42
CA ARG A 12 5.16 -3.72 7.31
C ARG A 12 4.64 -2.94 6.11
N LEU A 13 3.91 -1.85 6.33
CA LEU A 13 3.45 -1.00 5.23
C LEU A 13 4.61 -0.25 4.58
N GLU A 14 5.57 0.26 5.36
CA GLU A 14 6.81 0.86 4.85
C GLU A 14 7.61 -0.13 4.00
N LEU A 15 7.71 -1.39 4.44
CA LEU A 15 8.35 -2.46 3.66
C LEU A 15 7.60 -2.73 2.35
N LEU A 16 6.26 -2.78 2.38
CA LEU A 16 5.44 -2.97 1.17
C LEU A 16 5.65 -1.82 0.18
N ILE A 17 5.70 -0.58 0.65
CA ILE A 17 5.94 0.61 -0.18
C ILE A 17 7.36 0.56 -0.76
N SER A 18 8.35 0.24 0.06
CA SER A 18 9.76 0.12 -0.37
C SER A 18 9.94 -0.98 -1.42
N ALA A 19 9.33 -2.14 -1.22
CA ALA A 19 9.34 -3.22 -2.21
C ALA A 19 8.63 -2.81 -3.52
N SER A 20 7.57 -2.01 -3.42
CA SER A 20 6.88 -1.47 -4.60
C SER A 20 7.75 -0.46 -5.34
N GLN A 21 8.51 0.37 -4.64
CA GLN A 21 9.47 1.31 -5.24
C GLN A 21 10.57 0.58 -5.99
N PHE A 22 11.10 -0.48 -5.38
CA PHE A 22 12.10 -1.32 -6.02
C PHE A 22 11.57 -1.94 -7.32
N ARG A 23 10.34 -2.50 -7.29
CA ARG A 23 9.69 -3.03 -8.50
C ARG A 23 9.45 -1.95 -9.56
N ALA A 24 9.02 -0.76 -9.15
CA ALA A 24 8.80 0.37 -10.06
C ALA A 24 10.10 0.79 -10.76
N ARG A 25 11.21 0.88 -10.02
CA ARG A 25 12.53 1.18 -10.58
C ARG A 25 13.00 0.13 -11.57
N ASN A 26 12.82 -1.15 -11.23
CA ASN A 26 13.13 -2.24 -12.16
C ASN A 26 12.25 -2.23 -13.43
N ALA A 27 11.07 -1.60 -13.37
CA ALA A 27 10.20 -1.38 -14.52
C ALA A 27 10.49 -0.08 -15.29
N GLY A 28 11.56 0.66 -14.94
CA GLY A 28 11.98 1.88 -15.64
C GLY A 28 11.36 3.18 -15.12
N ILE A 29 10.67 3.16 -13.98
CA ILE A 29 10.14 4.37 -13.33
C ILE A 29 11.27 4.99 -12.49
N LEU A 30 11.70 6.19 -12.86
CA LEU A 30 12.87 6.84 -12.28
C LEU A 30 12.57 7.58 -10.97
N GLU A 31 11.33 8.05 -10.82
CA GLU A 31 10.91 8.88 -9.69
C GLU A 31 10.39 8.07 -8.49
N SER A 32 10.12 8.77 -7.38
CA SER A 32 9.58 8.18 -6.16
C SER A 32 8.12 7.76 -6.30
N ILE A 33 7.68 6.85 -5.42
CA ILE A 33 6.29 6.50 -5.22
C ILE A 33 5.62 7.57 -4.35
N GLU A 34 4.44 7.96 -4.77
CA GLU A 34 3.51 8.76 -3.98
C GLU A 34 2.38 7.87 -3.49
N VAL A 35 2.25 7.72 -2.17
CA VAL A 35 1.10 7.06 -1.56
C VAL A 35 0.01 8.09 -1.32
N ASP A 36 -1.25 7.71 -1.57
CA ASP A 36 -2.38 8.60 -1.35
C ASP A 36 -2.41 9.15 0.09
N SER A 37 -2.86 10.41 0.20
CA SER A 37 -2.99 11.20 1.42
C SER A 37 -3.84 10.54 2.51
N THR A 38 -4.71 9.60 2.14
CA THR A 38 -5.59 8.84 3.03
C THR A 38 -4.89 7.69 3.77
N PHE A 39 -3.55 7.55 3.66
CA PHE A 39 -2.74 6.52 4.31
C PHE A 39 -3.03 6.35 5.82
N LEU A 40 -3.16 7.46 6.56
CA LEU A 40 -3.46 7.40 8.00
C LEU A 40 -4.85 6.80 8.28
N GLN A 41 -5.84 7.13 7.46
CA GLN A 41 -7.20 6.57 7.58
C GLN A 41 -7.19 5.09 7.20
N PHE A 42 -6.43 4.70 6.18
CA PHE A 42 -6.24 3.30 5.80
C PHE A 42 -5.65 2.46 6.95
N MET A 43 -4.62 2.96 7.63
CA MET A 43 -4.07 2.31 8.84
C MET A 43 -5.12 2.18 9.95
N ALA A 44 -5.91 3.23 10.18
CA ALA A 44 -6.98 3.18 11.18
C ALA A 44 -8.04 2.13 10.83
N GLN A 45 -8.35 1.94 9.54
CA GLN A 45 -9.29 0.90 9.09
C GLN A 45 -8.71 -0.52 9.25
N ILE A 46 -7.41 -0.72 9.03
CA ILE A 46 -6.75 -2.02 9.26
C ILE A 46 -6.86 -2.44 10.74
N ASN A 47 -6.66 -1.51 11.66
CA ASN A 47 -6.73 -1.79 13.10
C ASN A 47 -8.13 -2.23 13.57
N LYS A 48 -9.18 -1.88 12.83
CA LYS A 48 -10.56 -2.32 13.11
C LYS A 48 -10.85 -3.74 12.64
N GLN A 49 -9.98 -4.33 11.81
CA GLN A 49 -10.23 -5.63 11.20
C GLN A 49 -10.00 -6.76 12.21
N LYS A 50 -11.02 -7.59 12.39
CA LYS A 50 -10.97 -8.75 13.29
C LYS A 50 -10.44 -10.01 12.62
N GLN A 51 -10.46 -10.07 11.28
CA GLN A 51 -9.91 -11.16 10.48
C GLN A 51 -8.53 -10.82 9.89
N ALA A 52 -7.82 -11.84 9.44
CA ALA A 52 -6.66 -11.65 8.58
C ALA A 52 -7.11 -11.12 7.22
N ILE A 53 -6.55 -9.99 6.81
CA ILE A 53 -6.79 -9.36 5.52
C ILE A 53 -5.47 -9.28 4.76
N GLU A 54 -5.57 -9.32 3.43
CA GLU A 54 -4.45 -9.11 2.53
C GLU A 54 -4.34 -7.61 2.21
N ILE A 55 -3.12 -7.10 2.12
CA ILE A 55 -2.86 -5.70 1.73
C ILE A 55 -1.97 -5.72 0.50
N ARG A 56 -2.37 -4.98 -0.55
CA ARG A 56 -1.58 -4.82 -1.77
C ARG A 56 -1.36 -3.34 -2.08
N ALA A 57 -0.24 -3.05 -2.72
CA ALA A 57 0.04 -1.77 -3.33
C ALA A 57 -0.18 -1.90 -4.84
N VAL A 58 -1.07 -1.08 -5.40
CA VAL A 58 -1.42 -1.08 -6.82
C VAL A 58 -1.19 0.32 -7.41
N ALA A 59 -0.81 0.39 -8.68
CA ALA A 59 -0.72 1.67 -9.38
C ALA A 59 -2.12 2.32 -9.44
N ALA A 60 -2.22 3.58 -8.99
CA ALA A 60 -3.48 4.32 -8.99
C ALA A 60 -3.91 4.75 -10.39
N GLN A 61 -2.93 4.91 -11.28
CA GLN A 61 -3.09 5.28 -12.68
C GLN A 61 -1.97 4.66 -13.51
N ASN A 62 -2.16 4.62 -14.83
CA ASN A 62 -1.05 4.35 -15.74
C ASN A 62 0.03 5.41 -15.52
N THR A 63 1.28 4.96 -15.41
CA THR A 63 2.45 5.86 -15.29
C THR A 63 3.47 5.52 -16.37
N TYR A 64 4.32 6.48 -16.68
CA TYR A 64 5.39 6.38 -17.66
C TYR A 64 6.75 6.52 -16.96
N THR A 65 7.83 6.44 -17.73
CA THR A 65 9.21 6.49 -17.22
C THR A 65 9.54 7.79 -16.47
N ALA A 66 8.90 8.89 -16.86
CA ALA A 66 8.98 10.20 -16.23
C ALA A 66 7.66 10.50 -15.50
N GLY A 67 7.73 10.74 -14.19
CA GLY A 67 6.59 10.96 -13.30
C GLY A 67 6.58 10.01 -12.10
N PRO A 68 6.12 10.49 -10.92
CA PRO A 68 6.04 9.65 -9.73
C PRO A 68 4.99 8.56 -9.92
N LEU A 69 5.29 7.35 -9.43
CA LEU A 69 4.31 6.27 -9.42
C LEU A 69 3.31 6.52 -8.28
N LYS A 70 2.10 6.95 -8.62
CA LYS A 70 1.01 7.03 -7.65
C LYS A 70 0.55 5.63 -7.27
N VAL A 71 0.58 5.32 -5.97
CA VAL A 71 0.21 4.02 -5.42
C VAL A 71 -1.01 4.15 -4.52
N LYS A 72 -1.96 3.26 -4.77
CA LYS A 72 -3.13 3.01 -3.95
C LYS A 72 -2.90 1.76 -3.13
N LEU A 73 -3.14 1.81 -1.82
CA LEU A 73 -3.17 0.62 -0.99
C LEU A 73 -4.59 0.05 -0.98
N ILE A 74 -4.71 -1.24 -1.20
CA ILE A 74 -5.98 -1.95 -1.16
C ILE A 74 -5.94 -3.02 -0.08
N ALA A 75 -7.00 -3.08 0.72
CA ALA A 75 -7.24 -4.16 1.66
C ALA A 75 -8.24 -5.12 1.02
N MET A 76 -7.95 -6.41 1.12
CA MET A 76 -8.76 -7.47 0.54
C MET A 76 -9.06 -8.56 1.56
N TYR A 77 -10.25 -9.12 1.45
CA TYR A 77 -10.68 -10.28 2.21
C TYR A 77 -11.26 -11.32 1.24
N HIS A 78 -10.64 -12.51 1.20
CA HIS A 78 -11.00 -13.58 0.26
C HIS A 78 -11.08 -13.09 -1.20
N GLY A 79 -10.08 -12.33 -1.65
CA GLY A 79 -10.00 -11.79 -3.01
C GLY A 79 -10.95 -10.63 -3.32
N LYS A 80 -11.79 -10.20 -2.37
CA LYS A 80 -12.69 -9.06 -2.53
C LYS A 80 -12.10 -7.81 -1.90
N LEU A 81 -12.12 -6.70 -2.63
CA LEU A 81 -11.77 -5.38 -2.11
C LEU A 81 -12.74 -4.99 -0.99
N ILE A 82 -12.20 -4.62 0.18
CA ILE A 82 -13.01 -4.16 1.32
C ILE A 82 -12.89 -2.65 1.56
N PHE A 83 -11.68 -2.10 1.42
CA PHE A 83 -11.41 -0.67 1.44
C PHE A 83 -10.06 -0.39 0.80
N SER A 84 -9.83 0.87 0.46
CA SER A 84 -8.57 1.34 -0.09
C SER A 84 -8.18 2.68 0.52
N THR A 85 -6.94 3.10 0.29
CA THR A 85 -6.61 4.52 0.32
C THR A 85 -7.40 5.27 -0.74
#